data_AF-A0A7Y7DD01-F1
#
_entry.id   AF-A0A7Y7DD01-F1
#
_cell.length_a   1.000
_cell.length_b   1.000
_cell.length_c   1.000
_cell.angle_alpha   90.00
_cell.angle_beta   90.00
_cell.angle_gamma   90.00
#
_symmetry.space_group_name_H-M   'P 1'
#
loop_
_entity.id
_entity.type
_entity.pdbx_description
1 polymer ?
#
loop_
_entity_poly.entity_id
_entity_poly.type
_entity_poly.pdbx_seq_one_letter_code
_entity_poly.pdbx_strand_id
1 'polypeptide(L)'
;MALDGDAVASAVLTLVREQGLWRGTASELITYLRMLYPALTESAEAFPRQAAGFGAELRRVTPLLRAHGVEVTHLRKGKERKRLVCIAKIEGWEGEDS
;
A
#
# COMPACT_ATOMS: atom_id res chain seq x y z
N MET A 1 -16.58 4.07 0.88
CA MET A 1 -16.48 2.62 1.18
C MET A 1 -15.09 2.36 1.72
N ALA A 2 -14.96 2.06 3.01
CA ALA A 2 -13.75 1.48 3.57
C ALA A 2 -13.83 -0.02 3.29
N LEU A 3 -13.18 -0.47 2.22
CA LEU A 3 -13.08 -1.90 1.97
C LEU A 3 -12.15 -2.45 3.07
N ASP A 4 -12.74 -3.32 3.89
CA ASP A 4 -12.04 -4.21 4.83
C ASP A 4 -11.32 -3.55 6.02
N GLY A 5 -11.94 -2.58 6.69
CA GLY A 5 -11.61 -2.18 8.08
C GLY A 5 -10.18 -1.65 8.35
N ASP A 6 -9.31 -1.63 7.35
CA ASP A 6 -7.90 -1.34 7.45
C ASP A 6 -7.54 -0.13 6.60
N ALA A 7 -7.06 0.92 7.28
CA ALA A 7 -6.73 2.19 6.62
C ALA A 7 -5.56 2.06 5.65
N VAL A 8 -4.59 1.17 5.92
CA VAL A 8 -3.45 0.92 5.01
C VAL A 8 -3.93 0.22 3.76
N ALA A 9 -4.73 -0.84 3.90
CA ALA A 9 -5.29 -1.57 2.76
C ALA A 9 -6.15 -0.65 1.89
N SER A 10 -7.09 0.08 2.50
CA SER A 10 -7.98 1.02 1.79
C SER A 10 -7.19 2.09 1.03
N ALA A 11 -6.13 2.65 1.64
CA ALA A 11 -5.33 3.69 1.00
C ALA A 11 -4.52 3.15 -0.19
N VAL A 12 -3.96 1.94 -0.06
CA VAL A 12 -3.20 1.29 -1.12
C VAL A 12 -4.10 0.86 -2.29
N LEU A 13 -5.29 0.32 -2.01
CA LEU A 13 -6.26 -0.03 -3.05
C LEU A 13 -6.70 1.22 -3.82
N THR A 14 -6.98 2.32 -3.11
CA THR A 14 -7.36 3.60 -3.73
C THR A 14 -6.23 4.13 -4.61
N LEU A 15 -4.99 4.12 -4.09
CA LEU A 15 -3.79 4.52 -4.83
C LEU A 15 -3.64 3.75 -6.15
N VAL A 16 -3.78 2.42 -6.13
CA VAL A 16 -3.62 1.60 -7.33
C VAL A 16 -4.79 1.77 -8.29
N ARG A 17 -6.01 1.98 -7.79
CA ARG A 17 -7.16 2.29 -8.65
C ARG A 17 -6.99 3.61 -9.41
N GLU A 18 -6.41 4.62 -8.75
CA GLU A 18 -6.22 5.95 -9.35
C GLU A 18 -4.97 6.04 -10.22
N GLN A 19 -3.86 5.39 -9.83
CA GLN A 19 -2.54 5.58 -10.46
C GLN A 19 -1.97 4.32 -11.13
N GLY A 20 -2.52 3.14 -10.85
CA GLY A 20 -2.09 1.85 -11.41
C GLY A 20 -0.77 1.29 -10.84
N LEU A 21 0.20 2.14 -10.55
CA LEU A 21 1.54 1.76 -10.09
C LEU A 21 2.10 2.78 -9.09
N TRP A 22 2.80 2.29 -8.08
CA TRP A 22 3.62 3.12 -7.20
C TRP A 22 4.96 2.46 -6.86
N ARG A 23 6.01 3.27 -6.73
CA ARG A 23 7.36 2.83 -6.35
C ARG A 23 8.09 3.86 -5.50
N GLY A 24 8.70 3.39 -4.42
CA GLY A 24 9.51 4.23 -3.52
C GLY A 24 9.86 3.47 -2.24
N THR A 25 10.26 4.19 -1.20
CA THR A 25 10.48 3.64 0.15
C THR A 25 9.19 3.65 0.98
N ALA A 26 9.14 2.85 2.05
CA ALA A 26 7.97 2.86 2.93
C ALA A 26 7.67 4.26 3.53
N SER A 27 8.71 5.06 3.83
CA SER A 27 8.52 6.44 4.31
C SER A 27 7.91 7.35 3.25
N GLU A 28 8.37 7.26 2.00
CA GLU A 28 7.80 8.02 0.89
C GLU A 28 6.34 7.63 0.66
N LEU A 29 6.02 6.33 0.75
CA LEU A 29 4.65 5.85 0.61
C LEU A 29 3.73 6.43 1.69
N ILE A 30 4.16 6.44 2.95
CA ILE A 30 3.39 7.01 4.06
C ILE A 30 3.08 8.50 3.79
N THR A 31 4.11 9.28 3.45
CA THR A 31 3.94 10.71 3.15
C THR A 31 3.00 10.92 1.98
N TYR A 32 3.15 10.12 0.92
CA TYR A 32 2.34 10.22 -0.28
C TYR A 32 0.87 9.89 -0.02
N LEU A 33 0.59 8.78 0.67
CA LEU A 33 -0.79 8.39 1.04
C LEU A 33 -1.45 9.38 1.99
N ARG A 34 -0.69 9.96 2.94
CA ARG A 34 -1.19 11.00 3.85
C ARG A 34 -1.53 12.30 3.14
N MET A 35 -0.78 12.64 2.10
CA MET A 35 -1.02 13.82 1.27
C MET A 35 -2.28 13.65 0.41
N LEU A 36 -2.48 12.47 -0.18
CA LEU A 36 -3.62 12.20 -1.06
C LEU A 36 -4.92 11.91 -0.30
N TYR A 37 -4.82 11.17 0.81
CA TYR A 37 -5.98 10.66 1.54
C TYR A 37 -5.91 11.04 3.03
N PRO A 38 -5.91 12.34 3.39
CA PRO A 38 -5.73 12.79 4.76
C PRO A 38 -6.81 12.25 5.70
N ALA A 39 -8.07 12.22 5.26
CA ALA A 39 -9.19 11.69 6.06
C ALA A 39 -9.07 10.18 6.36
N LEU A 40 -8.49 9.41 5.44
CA LEU A 40 -8.30 7.96 5.62
C LEU A 40 -7.10 7.64 6.51
N THR A 41 -6.10 8.54 6.54
CA THR A 41 -4.80 8.31 7.17
C THR A 41 -4.60 9.11 8.46
N GLU A 42 -5.63 9.83 8.93
CA GLU A 42 -5.57 10.72 10.08
C GLU A 42 -5.13 9.98 11.36
N SER A 43 -5.79 8.85 11.65
CA SER A 43 -5.52 8.02 12.82
C SER A 43 -4.13 7.37 12.73
N ALA A 44 -3.26 7.69 13.68
CA ALA A 44 -1.93 7.06 13.77
C ALA A 44 -2.01 5.60 14.23
N GLU A 45 -3.09 5.21 14.92
CA GLU A 45 -3.36 3.85 15.35
C GLU A 45 -3.76 2.97 14.17
N ALA A 46 -4.67 3.46 13.32
CA ALA A 46 -5.09 2.74 12.12
C ALA A 46 -4.09 2.85 10.96
N PHE A 47 -3.30 3.93 10.92
CA PHE A 47 -2.33 4.19 9.86
C PHE A 47 -0.95 4.56 10.42
N PRO A 48 -0.03 3.58 10.55
CA PRO A 48 1.27 3.80 11.17
C PRO A 48 2.09 4.93 10.53
N ARG A 49 2.69 5.80 11.37
CA ARG A 49 3.54 6.92 10.91
C ARG A 49 4.99 6.52 10.65
N GLN A 50 5.45 5.41 11.23
CA GLN A 50 6.83 4.95 11.12
C GLN A 50 6.95 3.87 10.04
N ALA A 51 8.00 3.95 9.22
CA ALA A 51 8.25 3.03 8.12
C ALA A 51 8.31 1.55 8.52
N ALA A 52 8.83 1.24 9.72
CA ALA A 52 8.90 -0.13 10.21
C ALA A 52 7.50 -0.69 10.52
N GLY A 53 6.69 0.06 11.27
CA GLY A 53 5.31 -0.31 11.60
C GLY A 53 4.43 -0.38 10.35
N PHE A 54 4.51 0.62 9.48
CA PHE A 54 3.79 0.62 8.21
C PHE A 54 4.21 -0.56 7.32
N GLY A 55 5.51 -0.89 7.27
CA GLY A 55 5.97 -2.04 6.51
C GLY A 55 5.50 -3.39 7.08
N ALA A 56 5.32 -3.50 8.40
CA ALA A 56 4.72 -4.70 9.01
C ALA A 56 3.24 -4.80 8.68
N GLU A 57 2.51 -3.69 8.80
CA GLU A 57 1.10 -3.58 8.48
C GLU A 57 0.82 -3.89 7.01
N LEU A 58 1.59 -3.29 6.10
CA LEU A 58 1.52 -3.53 4.66
C LEU A 58 1.68 -5.02 4.31
N ARG A 59 2.59 -5.74 5.00
CA ARG A 59 2.75 -7.19 4.84
C ARG A 59 1.54 -7.96 5.36
N ARG A 60 0.97 -7.53 6.49
CA ARG A 60 -0.23 -8.14 7.08
C ARG A 60 -1.42 -8.07 6.11
N VAL A 61 -1.61 -6.92 5.45
CA VAL A 61 -2.70 -6.72 4.47
C VAL A 61 -2.38 -7.21 3.06
N THR A 62 -1.16 -7.68 2.78
CA THR A 62 -0.76 -8.13 1.44
C THR A 62 -1.68 -9.24 0.87
N PRO A 63 -2.12 -10.25 1.64
CA PRO A 63 -3.05 -11.26 1.13
C PRO A 63 -4.39 -10.65 0.68
N LEU A 64 -4.92 -9.70 1.44
CA LEU A 64 -6.14 -8.96 1.09
C LEU A 64 -5.93 -8.14 -0.18
N LEU A 65 -4.83 -7.40 -0.28
CA LEU A 65 -4.50 -6.63 -1.48
C LEU A 65 -4.43 -7.52 -2.73
N ARG A 66 -3.83 -8.71 -2.61
CA ARG A 66 -3.77 -9.69 -3.70
C ARG A 66 -5.14 -10.22 -4.11
N ALA A 67 -6.03 -10.45 -3.14
CA ALA A 67 -7.41 -10.84 -3.43
C ALA A 67 -8.15 -9.78 -4.27
N HIS A 68 -7.74 -8.51 -4.15
CA HIS A 68 -8.23 -7.38 -4.95
C HIS A 68 -7.33 -7.02 -6.14
N GLY A 69 -6.45 -7.93 -6.58
CA GLY A 69 -5.65 -7.72 -7.78
C GLY A 69 -4.49 -6.75 -7.62
N VAL A 70 -4.03 -6.52 -6.39
CA VAL A 70 -2.89 -5.65 -6.10
C VAL A 70 -1.73 -6.47 -5.57
N GLU A 71 -0.58 -6.35 -6.21
CA GLU A 71 0.67 -6.98 -5.80
C GLU A 71 1.56 -5.98 -5.07
N VAL A 72 2.15 -6.41 -3.96
CA VAL A 72 3.14 -5.63 -3.20
C VAL A 72 4.46 -6.38 -3.17
N THR A 73 5.48 -5.81 -3.81
CA THR A 73 6.84 -6.39 -3.86
C THR A 73 7.83 -5.54 -3.07
N HIS A 74 8.70 -6.21 -2.30
CA HIS A 74 9.82 -5.57 -1.61
C HIS A 74 11.14 -5.86 -2.33
N LEU A 75 11.81 -4.82 -2.83
CA LEU A 75 13.08 -4.93 -3.54
C LEU A 75 14.23 -4.38 -2.68
N ARG A 76 15.42 -4.98 -2.77
CA ARG A 76 16.65 -4.43 -2.20
C ARG A 76 17.49 -3.87 -3.33
N LYS A 77 17.79 -2.56 -3.32
CA LYS A 77 18.60 -1.92 -4.37
C LYS A 77 19.91 -1.33 -3.83
N GLY A 78 21.02 -1.63 -4.52
CA GLY A 78 22.32 -0.98 -4.37
C GLY A 78 23.17 -1.41 -3.17
N LYS A 79 24.37 -0.81 -3.06
CA LYS A 79 25.36 -1.04 -2.00
C LYS A 79 24.85 -0.61 -0.61
N GLU A 80 23.94 0.37 -0.57
CA GLU A 80 23.27 0.88 0.64
C GLU A 80 22.07 0.02 1.13
N ARG A 81 21.70 -1.07 0.42
CA ARG A 81 20.59 -1.99 0.79
C ARG A 81 19.24 -1.29 1.07
N LYS A 82 18.95 -0.17 0.39
CA LYS A 82 17.66 0.53 0.56
C LYS A 82 16.51 -0.39 0.13
N ARG A 83 15.52 -0.54 1.02
CA ARG A 83 14.33 -1.37 0.80
C ARG A 83 13.29 -0.54 0.05
N LEU A 84 13.05 -0.90 -1.20
CA LEU A 84 11.99 -0.32 -2.02
C LEU A 84 10.71 -1.15 -1.87
N VAL A 85 9.59 -0.47 -1.95
CA VAL A 85 8.24 -1.00 -2.04
C VAL A 85 7.74 -0.68 -3.45
N CYS A 86 7.26 -1.70 -4.13
CA CYS A 86 6.61 -1.59 -5.44
C CYS A 86 5.18 -2.12 -5.29
N ILE A 87 4.21 -1.33 -5.72
CA ILE A 87 2.79 -1.66 -5.64
C ILE A 87 2.22 -1.52 -7.04
N ALA A 88 1.62 -2.57 -7.57
CA ALA A 88 1.07 -2.57 -8.92
C ALA A 88 -0.21 -3.41 -8.98
N LYS A 89 -1.05 -3.13 -9.97
CA LYS A 89 -2.11 -4.06 -10.35
C LYS A 89 -1.49 -5.36 -10.89
N ILE A 90 -2.06 -6.51 -10.51
CA ILE A 90 -1.72 -7.81 -11.07
C ILE A 90 -2.27 -7.85 -12.50
N GLU A 91 -1.38 -8.06 -13.48
CA GLU A 91 -1.78 -8.22 -14.87
C GLU A 91 -2.62 -9.50 -15.04
N GLY A 92 -3.75 -9.39 -15.75
CA GLY A 92 -4.71 -10.49 -15.90
C GLY A 92 -5.62 -10.73 -14.69
N TRP A 93 -5.64 -9.84 -13.70
CA TRP A 93 -6.65 -9.89 -12.64
C TRP A 93 -7.98 -9.31 -13.14
N GLU A 94 -8.86 -10.20 -13.59
CA GLU A 94 -10.29 -9.95 -13.84
C GLU A 94 -11.02 -10.05 -12.49
N GLY A 95 -10.98 -8.99 -11.71
CA GLY A 95 -11.69 -8.93 -10.43
C GLY A 95 -13.19 -9.08 -10.62
N GLU A 96 -13.75 -10.08 -9.95
CA GLU A 96 -15.16 -10.42 -9.89
C GLU A 96 -16.05 -9.19 -9.64
N ASP A 97 -16.76 -8.78 -10.70
CA ASP A 97 -17.95 -7.94 -10.63
C ASP A 97 -19.05 -8.85 -10.06
N SER A 98 -19.25 -8.86 -8.74
CA SER A 98 -20.39 -9.51 -8.10
C SER A 98 -20.90 -8.73 -6.90
#